data_AF-A0A2V3ZGC2-F1
#
_entry.id   AF-A0A2V3ZGC2-F1
#
_cell.length_a   1.000
_cell.length_b   1.000
_cell.length_c   1.000
_cell.angle_alpha   90.00
_cell.angle_beta   90.00
_cell.angle_gamma   90.00
#
_symmetry.space_group_name_H-M   'P 1'
#
loop_
_entity.id
_entity.type
_entity.pdbx_description
1 polymer ?
#
loop_
_entity_poly.entity_id
_entity_poly.type
_entity_poly.pdbx_seq_one_letter_code
_entity_poly.pdbx_strand_id
1 'polypeptide(L)'
;DVMTQLLNIDWYRGFIQGKQMVMIGYSDSAKDAGVMAASWAQYQAQDALIKTCEKAGIELTLFHGRGGSIGRGGAPAHAALLSQPPGSLKGGLRVTEQGEMIRFKYGLPE
;
A
#
# COMPACT_ATOMS: atom_id res chain seq x y z
N ASP A 1 0.13 10.07 12.14
CA ASP A 1 1.08 10.87 12.95
C ASP A 1 2.33 11.25 12.17
N VAL A 2 3.24 10.32 11.86
CA VAL A 2 4.50 10.65 11.14
C VAL A 2 4.25 11.40 9.83
N MET A 3 3.38 10.87 8.96
CA MET A 3 3.06 11.53 7.70
C MET A 3 2.34 12.86 7.89
N THR A 4 1.47 12.98 8.89
CA THR A 4 0.83 14.25 9.24
C THR A 4 1.88 15.31 9.60
N GLN A 5 2.89 14.93 10.39
CA GLN A 5 3.97 15.83 10.78
C GLN A 5 4.84 16.23 9.58
N LEU A 6 5.21 15.28 8.71
CA LEU A 6 5.94 15.58 7.48
C LEU A 6 5.16 16.52 6.56
N LEU A 7 3.86 16.28 6.40
CA LEU A 7 2.97 17.11 5.58
C LEU A 7 2.64 18.47 6.20
N ASN A 8 3.05 18.74 7.44
CA ASN A 8 2.97 20.06 8.06
C ASN A 8 4.28 20.87 7.92
N ILE A 9 5.33 20.29 7.33
CA ILE A 9 6.58 21.00 7.04
C ILE A 9 6.48 21.57 5.63
N ASP A 10 6.38 22.90 5.51
CA ASP A 10 6.20 23.58 4.21
C ASP A 10 7.28 23.22 3.19
N TRP A 11 8.53 23.09 3.64
CA TRP A 11 9.64 22.65 2.79
C TRP A 11 9.39 21.25 2.21
N TYR A 12 8.94 20.30 3.04
CA TYR A 12 8.65 18.94 2.58
C TYR A 12 7.47 18.92 1.62
N ARG A 13 6.38 19.64 1.96
CA ARG A 13 5.21 19.77 1.09
C ARG A 13 5.58 20.31 -0.30
N GLY A 14 6.41 21.34 -0.36
CA GLY A 14 6.89 21.93 -1.61
C GLY A 14 7.78 20.97 -2.40
N PHE A 15 8.64 20.22 -1.70
CA PHE A 15 9.56 19.25 -2.31
C PHE A 15 8.82 18.09 -3.00
N ILE A 16 7.79 17.53 -2.36
CA ILE A 16 7.07 16.35 -2.90
C ILE A 16 6.10 16.67 -4.04
N GLN A 17 5.89 17.95 -4.36
CA GLN A 17 5.04 18.41 -5.48
C GLN A 17 3.65 17.76 -5.51
N GLY A 18 3.04 17.63 -4.32
CA GLY A 18 1.69 17.09 -4.19
C GLY A 18 1.59 15.56 -4.33
N LYS A 19 2.71 14.81 -4.41
CA LYS A 19 2.70 13.35 -4.57
C LYS A 19 3.47 12.65 -3.47
N GLN A 20 2.87 11.65 -2.84
CA GLN A 20 3.51 10.88 -1.78
C GLN A 20 3.35 9.39 -2.03
N MET A 21 4.44 8.64 -1.86
CA MET A 21 4.41 7.19 -1.84
C MET A 21 4.70 6.67 -0.43
N VAL A 22 3.93 5.69 0.04
CA VAL A 22 4.18 4.99 1.30
C VAL A 22 4.16 3.49 1.05
N MET A 23 5.18 2.78 1.51
CA MET A 23 5.27 1.32 1.38
C MET A 23 4.64 0.63 2.58
N ILE A 24 3.84 -0.42 2.33
CA ILE A 24 3.22 -1.27 3.35
C ILE A 24 3.93 -2.63 3.37
N GLY A 25 4.57 -2.97 4.49
CA GLY A 25 5.29 -4.23 4.68
C GLY A 25 4.42 -5.31 5.31
N TYR A 26 3.90 -6.25 4.50
CA TYR A 26 3.02 -7.31 4.98
C TYR A 26 3.72 -8.36 5.83
N SER A 27 4.76 -9.00 5.28
CA SER A 27 5.47 -10.11 5.92
C SER A 27 6.18 -9.70 7.21
N ASP A 28 6.79 -8.52 7.24
CA ASP A 28 7.54 -8.07 8.42
C ASP A 28 6.60 -7.77 9.59
N SER A 29 5.47 -7.08 9.35
CA SER A 29 4.46 -6.87 10.40
C SER A 29 3.85 -8.19 10.89
N ALA A 30 3.62 -9.15 9.99
CA ALA A 30 3.09 -10.46 10.38
C ALA A 30 4.10 -11.30 11.16
N LYS A 31 5.40 -11.16 10.88
CA LYS A 31 6.49 -11.80 11.64
C LYS A 31 6.55 -11.26 13.08
N ASP A 32 6.24 -9.99 13.26
CA ASP A 32 6.28 -9.31 14.56
C ASP A 32 5.05 -9.62 15.43
N ALA A 33 3.84 -9.42 14.89
CA ALA A 33 2.61 -9.45 15.69
C ALA A 33 1.61 -10.56 15.28
N GLY A 34 1.97 -11.42 14.34
CA GLY A 34 1.07 -12.41 13.75
C GLY A 34 0.14 -11.81 12.68
N VAL A 35 -0.39 -12.70 11.83
CA VAL A 35 -1.10 -12.31 10.59
C VAL A 35 -2.38 -11.50 10.83
N MET A 36 -3.14 -11.80 11.88
CA MET A 36 -4.42 -11.14 12.15
C MET A 36 -4.22 -9.69 12.60
N ALA A 37 -3.35 -9.49 13.59
CA ALA A 37 -3.03 -8.16 14.11
C ALA A 37 -2.37 -7.29 13.03
N ALA A 38 -1.43 -7.86 12.27
CA ALA A 38 -0.77 -7.16 11.17
C ALA A 38 -1.77 -6.72 10.09
N SER A 39 -2.68 -7.59 9.67
CA SER A 39 -3.66 -7.27 8.63
C SER A 39 -4.61 -6.15 9.07
N TRP A 40 -5.07 -6.19 10.33
CA TRP A 40 -5.94 -5.14 10.87
C TRP A 40 -5.20 -3.81 11.02
N ALA A 41 -3.98 -3.82 11.56
CA ALA A 41 -3.16 -2.63 11.70
C ALA A 41 -2.87 -1.98 10.33
N GLN A 42 -2.60 -2.78 9.30
CA GLN A 42 -2.39 -2.30 7.93
C GLN A 42 -3.64 -1.68 7.33
N TYR A 43 -4.81 -2.27 7.57
CA TYR A 43 -6.08 -1.70 7.13
C TYR A 43 -6.30 -0.31 7.76
N GLN A 44 -6.15 -0.20 9.07
CA GLN A 44 -6.30 1.06 9.80
C GLN A 44 -5.28 2.12 9.37
N ALA A 45 -4.02 1.71 9.18
CA ALA A 45 -2.96 2.62 8.76
C ALA A 45 -3.20 3.17 7.34
N GLN A 46 -3.61 2.33 6.39
CA GLN A 46 -3.94 2.76 5.03
C GLN A 46 -5.12 3.74 5.02
N ASP A 47 -6.21 3.44 5.73
CA ASP A 47 -7.37 4.33 5.85
C ASP A 47 -7.00 5.69 6.47
N ALA A 48 -6.17 5.69 7.51
CA ALA A 48 -5.68 6.93 8.13
C ALA A 48 -4.78 7.73 7.18
N LEU A 49 -3.91 7.08 6.41
CA LEU A 49 -3.03 7.73 5.42
C LEU A 49 -3.84 8.35 4.28
N ILE A 50 -4.84 7.64 3.75
CA ILE A 50 -5.74 8.13 2.71
C ILE A 50 -6.42 9.41 3.17
N LYS A 51 -7.06 9.38 4.35
CA LYS A 51 -7.74 10.55 4.93
C LYS A 51 -6.78 11.72 5.18
N THR A 52 -5.56 11.43 5.63
CA THR A 52 -4.54 12.46 5.88
C THR A 52 -4.09 13.13 4.58
N CYS A 53 -3.81 12.35 3.54
CA CYS A 53 -3.35 12.88 2.26
C CYS A 53 -4.47 13.61 1.52
N GLU A 54 -5.71 13.09 1.56
CA GLU A 54 -6.88 13.73 0.95
C GLU A 54 -7.15 15.11 1.57
N LYS A 55 -7.11 15.21 2.91
CA LYS A 55 -7.21 16.51 3.62
C LYS A 55 -6.09 17.48 3.26
N ALA A 56 -4.89 16.95 3.00
CA ALA A 56 -3.70 17.75 2.69
C ALA A 56 -3.57 18.11 1.20
N GLY A 57 -4.48 17.63 0.33
CA GLY A 57 -4.39 17.80 -1.12
C GLY A 57 -3.23 17.04 -1.76
N ILE A 58 -2.82 15.91 -1.18
CA ILE A 58 -1.70 15.08 -1.63
C ILE A 58 -2.21 13.82 -2.31
N GLU A 59 -1.72 13.53 -3.51
CA GLU A 59 -1.93 12.26 -4.21
C GLU A 59 -1.09 11.17 -3.55
N LEU A 60 -1.77 10.20 -2.93
CA LEU A 60 -1.12 9.08 -2.24
C LEU A 60 -1.09 7.84 -3.14
N THR A 61 0.11 7.28 -3.34
CA THR A 61 0.29 5.93 -3.89
C THR A 61 0.72 4.98 -2.77
N LEU A 62 -0.08 3.95 -2.52
CA LEU A 62 0.28 2.86 -1.62
C LEU A 62 1.12 1.83 -2.38
N PHE A 63 2.34 1.59 -1.91
CA PHE A 63 3.22 0.57 -2.47
C PHE A 63 3.13 -0.70 -1.62
N HIS A 64 2.49 -1.73 -2.17
CA HIS A 64 2.28 -2.99 -1.50
C HIS A 64 3.55 -3.85 -1.57
N GLY A 65 4.18 -4.09 -0.42
CA GLY A 65 5.38 -4.92 -0.32
C GLY A 65 5.10 -6.41 -0.51
N ARG A 66 6.15 -7.22 -0.30
CA ARG A 66 6.06 -8.68 -0.42
C ARG A 66 5.12 -9.27 0.63
N GLY A 67 4.33 -10.26 0.22
CA GLY A 67 3.42 -11.01 1.11
C GLY A 67 2.00 -10.46 1.07
N GLY A 68 1.17 -10.93 2.01
CA GLY A 68 -0.27 -10.63 2.02
C GLY A 68 -1.07 -11.34 0.92
N SER A 69 -2.38 -11.12 0.89
CA SER A 69 -3.28 -11.69 -0.13
C SER A 69 -3.07 -11.07 -1.52
N ILE A 70 -2.59 -9.82 -1.60
CA ILE A 70 -2.36 -9.09 -2.85
C ILE A 70 -1.24 -9.74 -3.69
N GLY A 71 -0.17 -10.24 -3.05
CA GLY A 71 0.96 -10.88 -3.74
C GLY A 71 0.65 -12.23 -4.40
N ARG A 72 -0.49 -12.87 -4.07
CA ARG A 72 -0.78 -14.27 -4.45
C ARG A 72 -1.15 -14.49 -5.93
N GLY A 73 -1.44 -13.43 -6.68
CA GLY A 73 -1.83 -13.53 -8.09
C GLY A 73 -3.21 -14.13 -8.34
N GLY A 74 -3.68 -14.05 -9.58
CA GLY A 74 -4.97 -14.60 -10.02
C GLY A 74 -6.20 -13.96 -9.35
N ALA A 75 -7.32 -14.69 -9.33
CA ALA A 75 -8.58 -14.24 -8.72
C ALA A 75 -8.46 -13.82 -7.24
N PRO A 76 -7.63 -14.47 -6.39
CA PRO A 76 -7.41 -14.03 -5.02
C PRO A 76 -6.79 -12.62 -4.92
N ALA A 77 -5.92 -12.23 -5.85
CA ALA A 77 -5.34 -10.89 -5.86
C ALA A 77 -6.37 -9.81 -6.22
N HIS A 78 -7.27 -10.10 -7.19
CA HIS A 78 -8.35 -9.18 -7.54
C HIS A 78 -9.28 -8.89 -6.35
N ALA A 79 -9.73 -9.94 -5.65
CA ALA A 79 -10.54 -9.78 -4.45
C ALA A 79 -9.79 -9.02 -3.33
N ALA A 80 -8.50 -9.29 -3.17
CA ALA A 80 -7.65 -8.61 -2.17
C ALA A 80 -7.46 -7.11 -2.45
N LEU A 81 -7.44 -6.72 -3.73
CA LEU A 81 -7.39 -5.31 -4.13
C LEU A 81 -8.71 -4.60 -3.85
N LEU A 82 -9.84 -5.25 -4.14
CA LEU A 82 -11.17 -4.70 -3.85
C LEU A 82 -11.49 -4.63 -2.34
N SER A 83 -10.84 -5.46 -1.52
CA SER A 83 -11.02 -5.44 -0.07
C SER A 83 -10.16 -4.40 0.66
N GLN A 84 -9.37 -3.60 -0.05
CA GLN A 84 -8.60 -2.52 0.56
C GLN A 84 -9.51 -1.38 1.03
N PRO A 85 -9.05 -0.50 1.95
CA PRO A 85 -9.79 0.70 2.31
C PRO A 85 -10.25 1.52 1.09
N PRO A 86 -11.42 2.17 1.17
CA PRO A 86 -11.89 3.05 0.10
C PRO A 86 -10.85 4.12 -0.23
N GLY A 87 -10.51 4.23 -1.52
CA GLY A 87 -9.50 5.20 -2.00
C GLY A 87 -8.07 4.65 -2.10
N SER A 88 -7.79 3.43 -1.64
CA SER A 88 -6.43 2.83 -1.69
C SER A 88 -5.81 2.77 -3.08
N LEU A 89 -6.62 2.74 -4.14
CA LEU A 89 -6.16 2.67 -5.54
C LEU A 89 -6.31 4.00 -6.31
N LYS A 90 -6.70 5.11 -5.65
CA LYS A 90 -6.83 6.42 -6.32
C LYS A 90 -5.51 6.88 -6.96
N GLY A 91 -4.37 6.64 -6.31
CA GLY A 91 -3.03 6.94 -6.82
C GLY A 91 -2.37 5.82 -7.61
N GLY A 92 -3.16 4.87 -8.13
CA GLY A 92 -2.70 3.72 -8.90
C GLY A 92 -2.34 2.48 -8.08
N LEU A 93 -2.07 1.39 -8.78
CA LEU A 93 -1.62 0.12 -8.20
C LEU A 93 -0.10 -0.01 -8.33
N ARG A 94 0.60 -0.13 -7.20
CA ARG A 94 2.00 -0.51 -7.15
C ARG A 94 2.20 -1.66 -6.18
N VAL A 95 2.70 -2.79 -6.67
CA VAL A 95 2.90 -4.00 -5.88
C VAL A 95 4.25 -4.62 -6.16
N THR A 96 4.87 -5.19 -5.13
CA THR A 96 6.07 -6.02 -5.26
C THR A 96 5.64 -7.41 -5.73
N GLU A 97 6.03 -7.75 -6.94
CA GLU A 97 5.88 -9.11 -7.44
C GLU A 97 6.97 -10.03 -6.87
N GLN A 98 6.53 -11.16 -6.31
CA GLN A 98 7.42 -12.17 -5.74
C GLN A 98 8.19 -12.89 -6.84
N GLY A 99 9.50 -13.06 -6.68
CA GLY A 99 10.36 -13.70 -7.68
C GLY A 99 9.89 -15.11 -8.05
N GLU A 100 9.45 -15.87 -7.03
CA GLU A 100 8.86 -17.20 -7.18
C GLU A 100 7.54 -17.19 -7.98
N MET A 101 6.84 -16.06 -8.03
CA MET A 101 5.56 -15.90 -8.74
C MET A 101 5.70 -15.39 -10.17
N ILE A 102 6.87 -14.86 -10.58
CA ILE A 102 7.06 -14.24 -11.89
C ILE A 102 6.71 -15.19 -13.03
N ARG A 103 7.21 -16.44 -12.99
CA ARG A 103 6.92 -17.44 -14.02
C ARG A 103 5.43 -17.77 -14.09
N PHE A 104 4.73 -17.80 -12.96
CA PHE A 104 3.31 -18.16 -12.93
C PHE A 104 2.41 -17.01 -13.40
N LYS A 105 2.87 -15.76 -13.29
CA LYS A 105 2.10 -14.56 -13.69
C LYS A 105 2.43 -14.06 -15.09
N TYR A 106 3.67 -14.23 -15.53
CA TYR A 106 4.21 -13.61 -16.74
C TYR A 106 5.07 -14.57 -17.57
N GLY A 107 5.07 -15.87 -17.25
CA GLY A 107 5.91 -16.85 -17.93
C GLY A 107 5.48 -17.12 -19.37
N LEU A 108 4.24 -16.76 -19.72
CA LEU A 108 3.71 -16.78 -21.07
C LEU A 108 3.02 -15.42 -21.36
N PRO A 109 2.97 -14.97 -22.63
CA PRO A 109 2.28 -13.73 -22.99
C PRO A 109 0.75 -13.74 -22.78
N GLU A 110 0.16 -14.93 -22.70
CA GLU A 110 -1.27 -15.20 -22.46
C GLU A 110 -1.59 -15.19 -20.95
#